data_AF-A0A3C1F6Z4-F1
#
_entry.id   AF-A0A3C1F6Z4-F1
#
_cell.length_a   1.000
_cell.length_b   1.000
_cell.length_c   1.000
_cell.angle_alpha   90.00
_cell.angle_beta   90.00
_cell.angle_gamma   90.00
#
_symmetry.space_group_name_H-M   'P 1'
#
loop_
_entity.id
_entity.type
_entity.pdbx_description
1 polymer ?
#
loop_
_entity_poly.entity_id
_entity_poly.type
_entity_poly.pdbx_seq_one_letter_code
_entity_poly.pdbx_strand_id
1 'polypeptide(L)'
;MMKARFALLCLVIVLPAAAAVRVTVSPASVTLTTGTLTAFTVRVTGAGNDRRVTWSVTCGAITPTGVYTAPAQAGTCFIRAQHVRSGVAGQATALVTEPLPPGAEPPSPPASTCTGVDLGTDPAATVASHPAGTIYCLRPLTRIRATITPKNSDRFEGPGTLSGAVVLTGFQFDGTNYGLGGQSIEGSVHGECLPTYPRCNRSEELFLDRQRLRHVASLGELGPGLWYFDYPADRVYLRDNPAGKVVELSVQPTAFQGSATGVTLRHVTLEMFANPAQVGALAGEQTIAWTVEDSVVRLTHGVGIRIGTQMHVLRNIISGHGQLGIGGIGNDVLVEGNEIATNNQAGFNPGWEAGGTKFVRTDRLVVRNNWVHHNLGPGLWTDIENIRTLYEGNTSEDNLRMGIFHEISYDAVIRGNVVRRNGFGFLPWLWGAGILVAASPNVEITGNTVEGNADGIV
;
A
#
# COMPACT_ATOMS: atom_id res chain seq x y z
N MET A 1 13.09 -70.32 -63.18
CA MET A 1 13.71 -70.59 -61.86
C MET A 1 14.19 -69.27 -61.28
N MET A 2 13.50 -68.79 -60.24
CA MET A 2 13.58 -67.43 -59.70
C MET A 2 14.55 -67.43 -58.50
N LYS A 3 15.57 -66.56 -58.52
CA LYS A 3 16.53 -66.40 -57.41
C LYS A 3 15.92 -65.51 -56.33
N ALA A 4 15.72 -66.03 -55.12
CA ALA A 4 15.38 -65.23 -53.95
C ALA A 4 16.67 -64.72 -53.28
N ARG A 5 16.82 -63.39 -53.20
CA ARG A 5 17.84 -62.71 -52.38
C ARG A 5 17.19 -62.30 -51.06
N PHE A 6 17.74 -62.75 -49.94
CA PHE A 6 17.38 -62.25 -48.62
C PHE A 6 18.15 -60.96 -48.33
N ALA A 7 17.43 -59.86 -48.08
CA ALA A 7 17.99 -58.62 -47.55
C ALA A 7 17.70 -58.58 -46.04
N LEU A 8 18.74 -58.47 -45.23
CA LEU A 8 18.63 -58.32 -43.78
C LEU A 8 18.37 -56.85 -43.46
N LEU A 9 17.14 -56.52 -43.04
CA LEU A 9 16.75 -55.17 -42.65
C LEU A 9 17.16 -54.93 -41.18
N CYS A 10 18.21 -54.13 -40.95
CA CYS A 10 18.61 -53.72 -39.61
C CYS A 10 17.73 -52.54 -39.16
N LEU A 11 16.75 -52.79 -38.31
CA LEU A 11 15.91 -51.76 -37.70
C LEU A 11 16.69 -51.05 -36.59
N VAL A 12 17.19 -49.83 -36.86
CA VAL A 12 17.76 -48.95 -35.83
C VAL A 12 16.62 -48.22 -35.12
N ILE A 13 16.26 -48.67 -33.92
CA ILE A 13 15.31 -47.96 -33.06
C ILE A 13 16.08 -46.84 -32.34
N VAL A 14 15.93 -45.60 -32.79
CA VAL A 14 16.36 -44.43 -32.01
C VAL A 14 15.30 -44.19 -30.92
N LEU A 15 15.58 -44.63 -29.69
CA LEU A 15 14.75 -44.28 -28.55
C LEU A 15 14.89 -42.76 -28.31
N PRO A 16 13.79 -41.98 -28.23
CA PRO A 16 13.89 -40.57 -27.87
C PRO A 16 14.52 -40.46 -26.48
N ALA A 17 15.53 -39.59 -26.34
CA ALA A 17 16.15 -39.32 -25.05
C ALA A 17 15.05 -38.90 -24.05
N ALA A 18 14.99 -39.59 -22.90
CA ALA A 18 14.02 -39.27 -21.86
C ALA A 18 14.15 -37.79 -21.49
N ALA A 19 13.04 -37.03 -21.57
CA ALA A 19 13.04 -35.62 -21.23
C ALA A 19 13.50 -35.44 -19.77
N ALA A 20 14.54 -34.65 -19.54
CA ALA A 20 15.07 -34.41 -18.20
C ALA A 20 13.98 -33.78 -17.31
N VAL A 21 13.81 -34.33 -16.10
CA VAL A 21 12.85 -33.80 -15.13
C VAL A 21 13.27 -32.38 -14.73
N ARG A 22 12.33 -31.43 -14.77
CA ARG A 22 12.53 -30.07 -14.27
C ARG A 22 11.42 -29.71 -13.28
N VAL A 23 11.81 -29.00 -12.22
CA VAL A 23 10.90 -28.49 -11.19
C VAL A 23 11.11 -26.98 -11.08
N THR A 24 10.04 -26.21 -11.26
CA THR A 24 10.06 -24.75 -11.18
C THR A 24 9.07 -24.30 -10.13
N VAL A 25 9.52 -23.48 -9.18
CA VAL A 25 8.69 -22.88 -8.13
C VAL A 25 8.31 -21.47 -8.57
N SER A 26 7.04 -21.09 -8.39
CA SER A 26 6.53 -19.76 -8.75
C SER A 26 5.67 -19.18 -7.62
N PRO A 27 5.89 -17.92 -7.22
CA PRO A 27 6.90 -16.98 -7.73
C PRO A 27 8.33 -17.43 -7.40
N ALA A 28 9.31 -16.99 -8.20
CA ALA A 28 10.74 -17.31 -7.97
C ALA A 28 11.33 -16.52 -6.79
N SER A 29 10.76 -15.36 -6.49
CA SER A 29 11.07 -14.57 -5.30
C SER A 29 9.86 -13.80 -4.79
N VAL A 30 9.82 -13.56 -3.48
CA VAL A 30 8.81 -12.72 -2.79
C VAL A 30 9.48 -11.89 -1.70
N THR A 31 8.90 -10.74 -1.38
CA THR A 31 9.22 -9.98 -0.16
C THR A 31 8.00 -10.00 0.74
N LEU A 32 8.19 -10.33 2.02
CA LEU A 32 7.14 -10.60 2.99
C LEU A 32 7.47 -9.89 4.31
N THR A 33 6.48 -9.34 5.00
CA THR A 33 6.66 -8.96 6.41
C THR A 33 6.56 -10.19 7.31
N THR A 34 7.20 -10.16 8.46
CA THR A 34 7.17 -11.25 9.44
C THR A 34 5.75 -11.74 9.71
N GLY A 35 5.53 -13.05 9.74
CA GLY A 35 4.22 -13.67 10.01
C GLY A 35 3.22 -13.68 8.86
N THR A 36 3.52 -13.07 7.70
CA THR A 36 2.61 -13.08 6.55
C THR A 36 2.59 -14.42 5.80
N LEU A 37 1.45 -14.70 5.15
CA LEU A 37 1.21 -15.90 4.36
C LEU A 37 1.29 -15.59 2.86
N THR A 38 1.97 -16.44 2.08
CA THR A 38 1.98 -16.39 0.62
C THR A 38 1.92 -17.78 0.01
N ALA A 39 1.35 -17.91 -1.20
CA ALA A 39 1.27 -19.19 -1.89
C ALA A 39 2.42 -19.36 -2.90
N PHE A 40 3.08 -20.51 -2.85
CA PHE A 40 3.99 -20.97 -3.89
C PHE A 40 3.35 -22.12 -4.66
N THR A 41 3.48 -22.07 -5.98
CA THR A 41 3.06 -23.12 -6.89
C THR A 41 4.29 -23.81 -7.48
N VAL A 42 4.12 -25.04 -7.93
CA VAL A 42 5.19 -25.82 -8.55
C VAL A 42 4.75 -26.34 -9.91
N ARG A 43 5.65 -26.27 -10.88
CA ARG A 43 5.50 -26.90 -12.20
C ARG A 43 6.57 -27.98 -12.36
N VAL A 44 6.14 -29.22 -12.57
CA VAL A 44 7.01 -30.36 -12.87
C VAL A 44 6.84 -30.76 -14.33
N THR A 45 7.94 -30.82 -15.09
CA THR A 45 7.99 -31.31 -16.48
C THR A 45 9.01 -32.44 -16.61
N GLY A 46 8.91 -33.25 -17.67
CA GLY A 46 9.81 -34.39 -17.90
C GLY A 46 9.59 -35.61 -16.99
N ALA A 47 8.61 -35.58 -16.09
CA ALA A 47 8.32 -36.65 -15.12
C ALA A 47 7.11 -37.54 -15.48
N GLY A 48 6.69 -37.55 -16.75
CA GLY A 48 5.44 -38.17 -17.17
C GLY A 48 4.22 -37.55 -16.47
N ASN A 49 3.34 -38.40 -15.92
CA ASN A 49 2.11 -37.98 -15.24
C ASN A 49 2.28 -37.68 -13.74
N ASP A 50 3.45 -37.94 -13.13
CA ASP A 50 3.63 -37.66 -11.70
C ASP A 50 4.09 -36.22 -11.49
N ARG A 51 3.30 -35.50 -10.70
CA ARG A 51 3.49 -34.09 -10.37
C ARG A 51 3.64 -33.86 -8.87
N ARG A 52 3.77 -34.93 -8.09
CA ARG A 52 3.86 -34.84 -6.62
C ARG A 52 5.22 -34.30 -6.20
N VAL A 53 5.21 -33.39 -5.24
CA VAL A 53 6.40 -32.80 -4.64
C VAL A 53 6.32 -32.84 -3.13
N THR A 54 7.47 -32.73 -2.48
CA THR A 54 7.60 -32.42 -1.06
C THR A 54 8.16 -31.01 -0.91
N TRP A 55 7.53 -30.19 -0.08
CA TRP A 55 7.96 -28.83 0.22
C TRP A 55 8.87 -28.81 1.45
N SER A 56 9.81 -27.87 1.47
CA SER A 56 10.72 -27.59 2.59
C SER A 56 11.15 -26.13 2.58
N VAL A 57 11.49 -25.57 3.75
CA VAL A 57 11.92 -24.18 3.91
C VAL A 57 13.09 -24.05 4.88
N THR A 58 13.91 -23.02 4.73
CA THR A 58 15.01 -22.71 5.67
C THR A 58 14.57 -21.89 6.87
N CYS A 59 13.49 -21.13 6.76
CA CYS A 59 12.82 -20.44 7.85
C CYS A 59 11.33 -20.31 7.56
N GLY A 60 10.52 -20.04 8.58
CA GLY A 60 9.06 -20.04 8.48
C GLY A 60 8.45 -21.45 8.44
N ALA A 61 7.27 -21.58 7.85
CA ALA A 61 6.58 -22.86 7.66
C ALA A 61 5.99 -22.94 6.25
N ILE A 62 5.83 -24.15 5.69
CA ILE A 62 5.13 -24.34 4.42
C ILE A 62 4.20 -25.55 4.49
N THR A 63 2.96 -25.40 3.99
CA THR A 63 2.00 -26.51 3.92
C THR A 63 2.33 -27.46 2.76
N PRO A 64 1.82 -28.70 2.77
CA PRO A 64 1.93 -29.60 1.61
C PRO A 64 1.30 -29.05 0.32
N THR A 65 0.37 -28.09 0.43
CA THR A 65 -0.26 -27.40 -0.70
C THR A 65 0.52 -26.17 -1.19
N GLY A 66 1.68 -25.85 -0.57
CA GLY A 66 2.56 -24.75 -0.99
C GLY A 66 2.26 -23.40 -0.33
N VAL A 67 1.48 -23.35 0.74
CA VAL A 67 1.22 -22.09 1.48
C VAL A 67 2.35 -21.86 2.48
N TYR A 68 3.16 -20.83 2.25
CA TYR A 68 4.29 -20.42 3.08
C TYR A 68 3.87 -19.37 4.12
N THR A 69 4.31 -19.54 5.36
CA THR A 69 4.21 -18.59 6.47
C THR A 69 5.59 -18.01 6.77
N ALA A 70 5.76 -16.70 6.62
CA ALA A 70 7.00 -16.02 6.97
C ALA A 70 7.31 -16.16 8.48
N PRO A 71 8.58 -16.35 8.86
CA PRO A 71 9.01 -16.39 10.26
C PRO A 71 8.73 -15.08 10.99
N ALA A 72 8.82 -15.13 12.33
CA ALA A 72 8.72 -13.96 13.19
C ALA A 72 9.99 -13.08 13.19
N GLN A 73 11.03 -13.47 12.46
CA GLN A 73 12.31 -12.77 12.38
C GLN A 73 12.62 -12.45 10.91
N ALA A 74 13.07 -11.23 10.63
CA ALA A 74 13.54 -10.86 9.30
C ALA A 74 14.74 -11.68 8.83
N GLY A 75 14.85 -11.86 7.51
CA GLY A 75 15.92 -12.62 6.89
C GLY A 75 15.52 -13.23 5.54
N THR A 76 16.46 -13.87 4.87
CA THR A 76 16.20 -14.54 3.60
C THR A 76 15.87 -16.02 3.83
N CYS A 77 14.66 -16.43 3.45
CA CYS A 77 14.22 -17.82 3.48
C CYS A 77 14.25 -18.43 2.08
N PHE A 78 14.64 -19.70 1.97
CA PHE A 78 14.59 -20.45 0.72
C PHE A 78 13.46 -21.46 0.78
N ILE A 79 12.61 -21.45 -0.23
CA ILE A 79 11.48 -22.36 -0.40
C ILE A 79 11.86 -23.37 -1.47
N ARG A 80 11.87 -24.66 -1.11
CA ARG A 80 12.29 -25.75 -1.99
C ARG A 80 11.17 -26.74 -2.20
N ALA A 81 10.85 -27.03 -3.46
CA ALA A 81 9.95 -28.11 -3.87
C ALA A 81 10.75 -29.22 -4.53
N GLN A 82 10.69 -30.44 -4.01
CA GLN A 82 11.41 -31.61 -4.53
C GLN A 82 10.45 -32.63 -5.10
N HIS A 83 10.66 -33.05 -6.35
CA HIS A 83 9.85 -34.11 -6.97
C HIS A 83 10.14 -35.46 -6.31
N VAL A 84 9.08 -36.17 -5.89
CA VAL A 84 9.17 -37.31 -4.97
C VAL A 84 9.91 -38.53 -5.52
N ARG A 85 9.95 -38.70 -6.86
CA ARG A 85 10.61 -39.87 -7.49
C ARG A 85 11.99 -39.58 -8.05
N SER A 86 12.17 -38.42 -8.68
CA SER A 86 13.46 -38.09 -9.32
C SER A 86 14.44 -37.40 -8.37
N GLY A 87 13.95 -36.85 -7.25
CA GLY A 87 14.76 -36.07 -6.32
C GLY A 87 15.16 -34.68 -6.84
N VAL A 88 14.82 -34.33 -8.09
CA VAL A 88 15.06 -32.99 -8.66
C VAL A 88 14.22 -31.96 -7.92
N ALA A 89 14.81 -30.80 -7.63
CA ALA A 89 14.13 -29.73 -6.92
C ALA A 89 14.21 -28.38 -7.63
N GLY A 90 13.18 -27.57 -7.44
CA GLY A 90 13.16 -26.15 -7.74
C GLY A 90 13.21 -25.34 -6.45
N GLN A 91 13.68 -24.11 -6.53
CA GLN A 91 13.82 -23.21 -5.38
C GLN A 91 13.25 -21.83 -5.70
N ALA A 92 12.72 -21.18 -4.67
CA ALA A 92 12.37 -19.77 -4.65
C ALA A 92 12.93 -19.10 -3.38
N THR A 93 12.97 -17.78 -3.37
CA THR A 93 13.50 -16.98 -2.27
C THR A 93 12.40 -16.11 -1.66
N ALA A 94 12.27 -16.08 -0.33
CA ALA A 94 11.46 -15.11 0.39
C ALA A 94 12.37 -14.19 1.19
N LEU A 95 12.36 -12.89 0.88
CA LEU A 95 12.96 -11.87 1.71
C LEU A 95 11.95 -11.45 2.78
N VAL A 96 12.22 -11.80 4.04
CA VAL A 96 11.37 -11.46 5.18
C VAL A 96 11.90 -10.18 5.79
N THR A 97 11.06 -9.16 5.91
CA THR A 97 11.39 -7.88 6.54
C THR A 97 10.66 -7.75 7.88
N GLU A 98 11.27 -7.06 8.84
CA GLU A 98 10.58 -6.70 10.09
C GLU A 98 9.36 -5.83 9.76
N PRO A 99 8.33 -5.80 10.63
CA PRO A 99 7.33 -4.75 10.59
C PRO A 99 8.07 -3.41 10.63
N LEU A 100 7.75 -2.56 9.68
CA LEU A 100 8.37 -1.25 9.57
C LEU A 100 8.14 -0.52 10.89
N PRO A 101 9.19 0.06 11.50
CA PRO A 101 8.99 0.92 12.65
C PRO A 101 7.92 1.95 12.27
N PRO A 102 6.88 2.16 13.08
CA PRO A 102 6.03 3.30 12.86
C PRO A 102 6.93 4.54 12.79
N GLY A 103 6.75 5.37 11.76
CA GLY A 103 7.48 6.61 11.60
C GLY A 103 7.56 7.37 12.91
N ALA A 104 8.69 8.01 13.18
CA ALA A 104 8.85 8.77 14.40
C ALA A 104 7.83 9.90 14.38
N GLU A 105 6.80 9.84 15.26
CA GLU A 105 5.73 10.85 15.31
C GLU A 105 6.31 12.27 15.19
N PRO A 106 5.66 13.19 14.44
CA PRO A 106 6.15 14.56 14.40
C PRO A 106 6.24 15.04 15.84
N PRO A 107 7.26 15.84 16.21
CA PRO A 107 7.42 16.29 17.58
C PRO A 107 6.09 16.85 18.07
N SER A 108 5.49 16.15 19.03
CA SER A 108 4.20 16.57 19.58
C SER A 108 4.41 17.99 20.11
N PRO A 109 3.57 18.96 19.73
CA PRO A 109 3.66 20.27 20.35
C PRO A 109 3.51 20.09 21.87
N PRO A 110 4.22 20.88 22.70
CA PRO A 110 3.89 20.95 24.12
C PRO A 110 2.38 21.18 24.22
N ALA A 111 1.69 20.43 25.09
CA ALA A 111 0.23 20.37 25.18
C ALA A 111 -0.39 21.73 24.82
N SER A 112 -0.83 21.86 23.57
CA SER A 112 -1.22 23.17 23.06
C SER A 112 -2.54 23.51 23.72
N THR A 113 -2.63 24.66 24.37
CA THR A 113 -3.92 25.27 24.65
C THR A 113 -4.33 25.96 23.35
N CYS A 114 -4.75 25.18 22.35
CA CYS A 114 -5.41 25.76 21.20
C CYS A 114 -6.46 26.77 21.68
N THR A 115 -6.38 28.01 21.19
CA THR A 115 -7.31 29.09 21.54
C THR A 115 -8.28 29.27 20.38
N GLY A 116 -9.46 28.67 20.49
CA GLY A 116 -10.45 28.65 19.42
C GLY A 116 -11.74 27.95 19.84
N VAL A 117 -12.60 27.69 18.87
CA VAL A 117 -13.85 26.94 19.04
C VAL A 117 -13.50 25.47 19.28
N ASP A 118 -13.98 24.88 20.38
CA ASP A 118 -13.91 23.43 20.55
C ASP A 118 -14.70 22.76 19.42
N LEU A 119 -14.03 21.93 18.63
CA LEU A 119 -14.62 21.24 17.49
C LEU A 119 -15.73 20.25 17.91
N GLY A 120 -15.78 19.89 19.20
CA GLY A 120 -16.88 19.17 19.80
C GLY A 120 -16.95 17.69 19.39
N THR A 121 -18.09 17.07 19.68
CA THR A 121 -18.40 15.68 19.28
C THR A 121 -19.04 15.59 17.90
N ASP A 122 -19.55 16.70 17.35
CA ASP A 122 -20.05 16.82 15.98
C ASP A 122 -19.28 17.92 15.24
N PRO A 123 -18.08 17.59 14.71
CA PRO A 123 -17.24 18.55 13.99
C PRO A 123 -17.92 19.19 12.78
N ALA A 124 -18.70 18.41 12.02
CA ALA A 124 -19.33 18.90 10.80
C ALA A 124 -20.38 19.97 11.11
N ALA A 125 -21.24 19.72 12.11
CA ALA A 125 -22.22 20.71 12.56
C ALA A 125 -21.55 21.95 13.19
N THR A 126 -20.47 21.74 13.93
CA THR A 126 -19.69 22.83 14.55
C THR A 126 -19.12 23.75 13.48
N VAL A 127 -18.46 23.22 12.45
CA VAL A 127 -17.93 24.04 11.34
C VAL A 127 -19.05 24.72 10.54
N ALA A 128 -20.16 24.03 10.30
CA ALA A 128 -21.30 24.58 9.57
C ALA A 128 -21.90 25.82 10.27
N SER A 129 -21.89 25.86 11.60
CA SER A 129 -22.50 26.92 12.42
C SER A 129 -21.60 28.14 12.71
N HIS A 130 -20.31 28.08 12.38
CA HIS A 130 -19.35 29.17 12.66
C HIS A 130 -18.95 29.94 11.39
N PRO A 131 -18.55 31.21 11.48
CA PRO A 131 -18.14 31.98 10.31
C PRO A 131 -16.82 31.45 9.70
N ALA A 132 -16.54 31.84 8.46
CA ALA A 132 -15.24 31.59 7.82
C ALA A 132 -14.10 32.25 8.61
N GLY A 133 -12.91 31.64 8.62
CA GLY A 133 -11.76 32.13 9.36
C GLY A 133 -11.74 31.67 10.82
N THR A 134 -12.58 30.70 11.17
CA THR A 134 -12.66 30.20 12.55
C THR A 134 -11.49 29.27 12.84
N ILE A 135 -10.91 29.39 14.05
CA ILE A 135 -9.94 28.44 14.58
C ILE A 135 -10.71 27.39 15.39
N TYR A 136 -10.55 26.12 15.01
CA TYR A 136 -11.14 24.98 15.68
C TYR A 136 -10.09 24.16 16.40
N CYS A 137 -10.32 23.90 17.68
CA CYS A 137 -9.46 23.10 18.53
C CYS A 137 -9.93 21.65 18.54
N LEU A 138 -9.04 20.73 18.18
CA LEU A 138 -9.35 19.31 18.19
C LEU A 138 -9.33 18.74 19.62
N ARG A 139 -10.12 17.69 19.82
CA ARG A 139 -10.11 16.86 21.04
C ARG A 139 -9.14 15.68 20.88
N PRO A 140 -8.70 15.04 21.98
CA PRO A 140 -7.77 13.90 21.91
C PRO A 140 -8.19 12.81 20.91
N LEU A 141 -9.48 12.46 20.88
CA LEU A 141 -10.07 11.57 19.88
C LEU A 141 -11.56 11.89 19.66
N THR A 142 -11.92 12.19 18.43
CA THR A 142 -13.30 12.33 17.96
C THR A 142 -13.53 11.38 16.79
N ARG A 143 -14.49 10.46 16.93
CA ARG A 143 -14.96 9.60 15.83
C ARG A 143 -16.07 10.29 15.08
N ILE A 144 -15.84 10.63 13.81
CA ILE A 144 -16.78 11.42 13.02
C ILE A 144 -17.68 10.54 12.15
N ARG A 145 -18.89 11.04 11.85
CA ARG A 145 -19.90 10.37 11.02
C ARG A 145 -20.40 11.25 9.86
N ALA A 146 -19.75 12.38 9.68
CA ALA A 146 -20.03 13.33 8.62
C ALA A 146 -18.72 14.00 8.21
N THR A 147 -18.58 14.24 6.91
CA THR A 147 -17.44 14.96 6.35
C THR A 147 -17.48 16.41 6.83
N ILE A 148 -16.34 16.93 7.23
CA ILE A 148 -16.19 18.34 7.57
C ILE A 148 -16.04 19.12 6.27
N THR A 149 -16.84 20.17 6.09
CA THR A 149 -16.73 21.10 4.97
C THR A 149 -16.21 22.45 5.46
N PRO A 150 -14.90 22.70 5.39
CA PRO A 150 -14.32 23.96 5.85
C PRO A 150 -14.83 25.16 5.06
N LYS A 151 -14.73 26.33 5.68
CA LYS A 151 -14.92 27.64 5.05
C LYS A 151 -13.56 28.31 4.84
N ASN A 152 -13.56 29.37 4.04
CA ASN A 152 -12.33 30.08 3.68
C ASN A 152 -11.54 30.48 4.94
N SER A 153 -10.23 30.23 4.92
CA SER A 153 -9.30 30.61 6.00
C SER A 153 -9.55 29.93 7.36
N ASP A 154 -10.40 28.90 7.44
CA ASP A 154 -10.57 28.11 8.65
C ASP A 154 -9.24 27.43 9.06
N ARG A 155 -9.04 27.24 10.36
CA ARG A 155 -7.86 26.58 10.91
C ARG A 155 -8.28 25.45 11.85
N PHE A 156 -7.67 24.29 11.70
CA PHE A 156 -7.89 23.12 12.54
C PHE A 156 -6.59 22.80 13.27
N GLU A 157 -6.59 23.01 14.59
CA GLU A 157 -5.39 23.01 15.42
C GLU A 157 -5.48 21.91 16.48
N GLY A 158 -4.47 21.05 16.52
CA GLY A 158 -4.32 20.00 17.53
C GLY A 158 -3.40 20.39 18.70
N PRO A 159 -3.02 19.42 19.56
CA PRO A 159 -3.05 17.98 19.29
C PRO A 159 -4.46 17.37 19.41
N GLY A 160 -4.85 16.56 18.44
CA GLY A 160 -6.09 15.79 18.51
C GLY A 160 -6.32 14.88 17.31
N THR A 161 -7.20 13.88 17.46
CA THR A 161 -7.43 12.84 16.45
C THR A 161 -8.86 12.89 15.91
N LEU A 162 -9.01 12.89 14.60
CA LEU A 162 -10.26 12.59 13.90
C LEU A 162 -10.17 11.19 13.30
N SER A 163 -11.06 10.31 13.74
CA SER A 163 -11.13 8.93 13.26
C SER A 163 -12.42 8.70 12.46
N GLY A 164 -12.29 8.03 11.32
CA GLY A 164 -13.41 7.59 10.50
C GLY A 164 -14.07 6.28 10.97
N ALA A 165 -13.58 5.68 12.07
CA ALA A 165 -14.02 4.36 12.52
C ALA A 165 -15.12 4.37 13.58
N VAL A 166 -15.82 3.25 13.71
CA VAL A 166 -16.68 2.86 14.85
C VAL A 166 -15.97 1.82 15.70
N VAL A 167 -16.24 1.79 17.01
CA VAL A 167 -15.84 0.66 17.85
C VAL A 167 -16.91 -0.41 17.75
N LEU A 168 -16.49 -1.64 17.43
CA LEU A 168 -17.36 -2.81 17.38
C LEU A 168 -17.28 -3.58 18.70
N THR A 169 -18.44 -3.93 19.25
CA THR A 169 -18.56 -4.70 20.50
C THR A 169 -19.60 -5.80 20.33
N GLY A 170 -19.56 -6.82 21.19
CA GLY A 170 -20.59 -7.87 21.22
C GLY A 170 -20.38 -9.04 20.25
N PHE A 171 -19.16 -9.26 19.76
CA PHE A 171 -18.81 -10.42 18.94
C PHE A 171 -19.21 -11.74 19.61
N GLN A 172 -19.84 -12.63 18.84
CA GLN A 172 -20.25 -13.96 19.29
C GLN A 172 -19.33 -15.02 18.69
N PHE A 173 -18.83 -15.93 19.54
CA PHE A 173 -18.00 -17.04 19.11
C PHE A 173 -18.87 -18.21 18.66
N ASP A 174 -18.70 -18.67 17.43
CA ASP A 174 -19.48 -19.78 16.83
C ASP A 174 -18.83 -21.16 16.99
N GLY A 175 -17.75 -21.25 17.78
CA GLY A 175 -16.91 -22.45 17.89
C GLY A 175 -15.64 -22.38 17.02
N THR A 176 -15.58 -21.47 16.04
CA THR A 176 -14.42 -21.28 15.16
C THR A 176 -14.04 -19.81 14.95
N ASN A 177 -15.02 -18.92 14.79
CA ASN A 177 -14.84 -17.51 14.47
C ASN A 177 -15.64 -16.64 15.44
N TYR A 178 -15.18 -15.39 15.60
CA TYR A 178 -15.92 -14.33 16.26
C TYR A 178 -16.68 -13.55 15.20
N GLY A 179 -18.01 -13.58 15.25
CA GLY A 179 -18.88 -12.89 14.29
C GLY A 179 -19.77 -11.83 14.94
N LEU A 180 -19.97 -10.72 14.25
CA LEU A 180 -20.85 -9.63 14.66
C LEU A 180 -21.73 -9.19 13.48
N GLY A 181 -23.06 -9.24 13.66
CA GLY A 181 -24.03 -8.82 12.65
C GLY A 181 -24.37 -7.33 12.74
N GLY A 182 -25.30 -6.89 11.88
CA GLY A 182 -25.82 -5.52 11.88
C GLY A 182 -24.87 -4.48 11.31
N GLN A 183 -23.89 -4.91 10.51
CA GLN A 183 -22.98 -4.03 9.78
C GLN A 183 -23.46 -3.93 8.34
N SER A 184 -24.09 -2.81 7.97
CA SER A 184 -24.67 -2.62 6.62
C SER A 184 -23.95 -1.54 5.80
N ILE A 185 -22.76 -1.12 6.24
CA ILE A 185 -21.95 -0.15 5.51
C ILE A 185 -21.34 -0.84 4.29
N GLU A 186 -21.60 -0.30 3.10
CA GLU A 186 -21.01 -0.74 1.85
C GLU A 186 -20.62 0.49 1.00
N GLY A 187 -19.32 0.77 0.96
CA GLY A 187 -18.70 1.80 0.17
C GLY A 187 -18.60 1.41 -1.31
N SER A 188 -18.23 2.39 -2.14
CA SER A 188 -18.05 2.18 -3.57
C SER A 188 -16.93 1.18 -3.84
N VAL A 189 -17.19 0.23 -4.72
CA VAL A 189 -16.19 -0.73 -5.19
C VAL A 189 -15.34 -0.07 -6.27
N HIS A 190 -14.08 0.19 -5.98
CA HIS A 190 -13.20 0.84 -6.94
C HIS A 190 -11.74 0.41 -6.79
N GLY A 191 -11.08 0.22 -7.94
CA GLY A 191 -9.66 -0.06 -8.06
C GLY A 191 -9.29 -1.48 -8.46
N GLU A 192 -8.02 -1.64 -8.83
CA GLU A 192 -7.45 -2.90 -9.31
C GLU A 192 -6.61 -3.57 -8.22
N CYS A 193 -6.95 -4.81 -7.90
CA CYS A 193 -6.31 -5.55 -6.82
C CYS A 193 -5.21 -6.49 -7.29
N LEU A 194 -4.21 -6.67 -6.44
CA LEU A 194 -3.35 -7.84 -6.55
C LEU A 194 -4.19 -9.12 -6.36
N PRO A 195 -3.89 -10.22 -7.07
CA PRO A 195 -4.63 -11.48 -6.92
C PRO A 195 -4.65 -12.02 -5.49
N THR A 196 -3.63 -11.72 -4.67
CA THR A 196 -3.53 -12.12 -3.26
C THR A 196 -4.28 -11.21 -2.29
N TYR A 197 -4.85 -10.10 -2.78
CA TYR A 197 -5.62 -9.12 -2.02
C TYR A 197 -6.96 -8.83 -2.72
N PRO A 198 -7.82 -9.84 -2.91
CA PRO A 198 -9.02 -9.74 -3.75
C PRO A 198 -10.08 -8.74 -3.23
N ARG A 199 -9.89 -8.19 -2.03
CA ARG A 199 -10.77 -7.21 -1.39
C ARG A 199 -10.17 -5.81 -1.29
N CYS A 200 -9.04 -5.53 -1.96
CA CYS A 200 -8.43 -4.20 -1.91
C CYS A 200 -9.39 -3.09 -2.35
N ASN A 201 -10.35 -3.38 -3.22
CA ASN A 201 -11.29 -2.42 -3.80
C ASN A 201 -12.53 -2.17 -2.93
N ARG A 202 -12.54 -2.66 -1.69
CA ARG A 202 -13.60 -2.48 -0.70
C ARG A 202 -13.08 -1.62 0.44
N SER A 203 -13.72 -0.49 0.69
CA SER A 203 -13.12 0.58 1.48
C SER A 203 -13.25 0.45 2.99
N GLU A 204 -14.07 -0.49 3.46
CA GLU A 204 -14.13 -0.83 4.87
C GLU A 204 -12.89 -1.60 5.28
N GLU A 205 -12.37 -1.28 6.45
CA GLU A 205 -11.19 -1.90 7.04
C GLU A 205 -11.43 -2.16 8.52
N LEU A 206 -11.07 -3.37 8.94
CA LEU A 206 -11.16 -3.79 10.33
C LEU A 206 -9.78 -3.67 10.98
N PHE A 207 -9.76 -3.06 12.15
CA PHE A 207 -8.57 -2.87 12.97
C PHE A 207 -8.75 -3.58 14.31
N LEU A 208 -7.69 -4.18 14.81
CA LEU A 208 -7.62 -4.77 16.16
C LEU A 208 -6.45 -4.13 16.90
N ASP A 209 -6.74 -3.42 17.99
CA ASP A 209 -5.76 -2.59 18.72
C ASP A 209 -4.99 -1.65 17.77
N ARG A 210 -5.74 -1.00 16.88
CA ARG A 210 -5.26 -0.10 15.81
C ARG A 210 -4.39 -0.75 14.73
N GLN A 211 -4.22 -2.08 14.74
CA GLN A 211 -3.55 -2.82 13.68
C GLN A 211 -4.53 -3.21 12.58
N ARG A 212 -4.24 -2.88 11.32
CA ARG A 212 -5.08 -3.25 10.17
C ARG A 212 -5.07 -4.78 10.01
N LEU A 213 -6.25 -5.38 9.95
CA LEU A 213 -6.43 -6.78 9.56
C LEU A 213 -6.60 -6.91 8.05
N ARG A 214 -6.11 -8.00 7.46
CA ARG A 214 -6.22 -8.22 6.01
C ARG A 214 -7.61 -8.74 5.63
N HIS A 215 -8.27 -8.05 4.70
CA HIS A 215 -9.61 -8.38 4.22
C HIS A 215 -9.57 -9.56 3.23
N VAL A 216 -10.27 -10.65 3.54
CA VAL A 216 -10.34 -11.86 2.70
C VAL A 216 -11.69 -12.00 1.97
N ALA A 217 -11.71 -12.79 0.90
CA ALA A 217 -12.86 -12.88 0.01
C ALA A 217 -14.00 -13.75 0.56
N SER A 218 -13.68 -14.72 1.41
CA SER A 218 -14.64 -15.69 1.94
C SER A 218 -14.31 -16.14 3.37
N LEU A 219 -15.31 -16.66 4.08
CA LEU A 219 -15.14 -17.21 5.43
C LEU A 219 -14.13 -18.38 5.47
N GLY A 220 -14.01 -19.15 4.37
CA GLY A 220 -13.06 -20.27 4.26
C GLY A 220 -11.59 -19.84 4.24
N GLU A 221 -11.32 -18.59 3.89
CA GLU A 221 -9.95 -18.00 3.90
C GLU A 221 -9.59 -17.39 5.27
N LEU A 222 -10.56 -17.26 6.18
CA LEU A 222 -10.39 -16.59 7.45
C LEU A 222 -9.37 -17.32 8.34
N GLY A 223 -8.50 -16.56 9.00
CA GLY A 223 -7.41 -17.00 9.86
C GLY A 223 -6.93 -15.86 10.77
N PRO A 224 -5.92 -16.09 11.62
CA PRO A 224 -5.35 -15.03 12.46
C PRO A 224 -4.80 -13.86 11.62
N GLY A 225 -5.02 -12.63 12.06
CA GLY A 225 -4.67 -11.40 11.33
C GLY A 225 -5.56 -11.08 10.13
N LEU A 226 -6.59 -11.88 9.88
CA LEU A 226 -7.51 -11.76 8.75
C LEU A 226 -8.92 -11.44 9.24
N TRP A 227 -9.71 -10.79 8.38
CA TRP A 227 -11.12 -10.55 8.62
C TRP A 227 -11.93 -10.71 7.34
N TYR A 228 -13.22 -11.01 7.50
CA TYR A 228 -14.16 -11.22 6.42
C TYR A 228 -15.43 -10.41 6.66
N PHE A 229 -15.87 -9.66 5.66
CA PHE A 229 -17.20 -9.05 5.63
C PHE A 229 -18.12 -9.85 4.70
N ASP A 230 -19.10 -10.52 5.30
CA ASP A 230 -20.25 -11.08 4.61
C ASP A 230 -21.29 -9.99 4.36
N TYR A 231 -21.09 -9.21 3.28
CA TYR A 231 -21.96 -8.10 2.90
C TYR A 231 -23.44 -8.52 2.78
N PRO A 232 -23.81 -9.63 2.12
CA PRO A 232 -25.22 -10.05 2.05
C PRO A 232 -25.85 -10.37 3.41
N ALA A 233 -25.06 -10.77 4.40
CA ALA A 233 -25.54 -11.10 5.74
C ALA A 233 -25.36 -9.95 6.77
N ASP A 234 -24.86 -8.79 6.32
CA ASP A 234 -24.50 -7.65 7.16
C ASP A 234 -23.63 -8.07 8.37
N ARG A 235 -22.64 -8.95 8.13
CA ARG A 235 -21.90 -9.61 9.22
C ARG A 235 -20.39 -9.62 8.99
N VAL A 236 -19.66 -9.16 10.00
CA VAL A 236 -18.20 -9.19 10.04
C VAL A 236 -17.71 -10.37 10.87
N TYR A 237 -16.59 -10.96 10.46
CA TYR A 237 -15.96 -12.09 11.12
C TYR A 237 -14.45 -11.87 11.28
N LEU A 238 -13.90 -12.28 12.42
CA LEU A 238 -12.46 -12.40 12.66
C LEU A 238 -12.16 -13.69 13.43
N ARG A 239 -10.93 -14.19 13.35
CA ARG A 239 -10.48 -15.33 14.16
C ARG A 239 -9.73 -14.94 15.42
N ASP A 240 -9.10 -13.76 15.41
CA ASP A 240 -8.43 -13.24 16.60
C ASP A 240 -9.46 -12.96 17.70
N ASN A 241 -9.15 -13.38 18.93
CA ASN A 241 -10.03 -13.16 20.07
C ASN A 241 -10.13 -11.65 20.37
N PRO A 242 -11.33 -11.04 20.30
CA PRO A 242 -11.52 -9.61 20.56
C PRO A 242 -11.60 -9.27 22.06
N ALA A 243 -11.62 -10.26 22.96
CA ALA A 243 -11.72 -10.01 24.40
C ALA A 243 -10.52 -9.18 24.91
N GLY A 244 -10.81 -8.07 25.59
CA GLY A 244 -9.79 -7.16 26.12
C GLY A 244 -9.09 -6.29 25.07
N LYS A 245 -9.55 -6.34 23.80
CA LYS A 245 -9.00 -5.58 22.68
C LYS A 245 -10.02 -4.58 22.14
N VAL A 246 -9.54 -3.59 21.39
CA VAL A 246 -10.39 -2.64 20.68
C VAL A 246 -10.52 -3.08 19.22
N VAL A 247 -11.74 -3.43 18.80
CA VAL A 247 -12.05 -3.72 17.39
C VAL A 247 -12.68 -2.47 16.77
N GLU A 248 -12.10 -1.97 15.68
CA GLU A 248 -12.56 -0.76 15.00
C GLU A 248 -12.85 -1.04 13.53
N LEU A 249 -13.97 -0.54 13.01
CA LEU A 249 -14.34 -0.64 11.59
C LEU A 249 -14.37 0.76 11.00
N SER A 250 -13.59 1.02 9.95
CA SER A 250 -13.70 2.28 9.19
C SER A 250 -15.05 2.34 8.48
N VAL A 251 -15.76 3.47 8.62
CA VAL A 251 -17.11 3.65 8.03
C VAL A 251 -17.30 5.02 7.38
N GLN A 252 -16.60 6.05 7.85
CA GLN A 252 -16.67 7.38 7.27
C GLN A 252 -15.66 7.50 6.12
N PRO A 253 -16.08 7.87 4.89
CA PRO A 253 -15.16 7.96 3.76
C PRO A 253 -14.11 9.07 3.89
N THR A 254 -14.51 10.29 4.24
CA THR A 254 -13.60 11.45 4.23
C THR A 254 -13.67 12.24 5.54
N ALA A 255 -12.52 12.78 5.94
CA ALA A 255 -12.39 13.72 7.05
C ALA A 255 -12.82 15.12 6.62
N PHE A 256 -12.19 15.60 5.55
CA PHE A 256 -12.36 16.95 5.01
C PHE A 256 -12.61 16.90 3.50
N GLN A 257 -13.59 17.68 3.04
CA GLN A 257 -13.87 17.89 1.62
C GLN A 257 -14.49 19.27 1.42
N GLY A 258 -14.20 19.93 0.29
CA GLY A 258 -14.84 21.19 -0.07
C GLY A 258 -14.02 21.98 -1.08
N SER A 259 -14.38 23.25 -1.25
CA SER A 259 -13.74 24.17 -2.19
C SER A 259 -13.21 25.45 -1.53
N ALA A 260 -13.13 25.46 -0.20
CA ALA A 260 -12.62 26.61 0.54
C ALA A 260 -11.18 26.94 0.15
N THR A 261 -10.80 28.20 0.30
CA THR A 261 -9.44 28.70 0.07
C THR A 261 -8.73 28.97 1.40
N GLY A 262 -7.43 28.68 1.48
CA GLY A 262 -6.58 29.13 2.59
C GLY A 262 -6.79 28.39 3.92
N VAL A 263 -7.33 27.17 3.90
CA VAL A 263 -7.57 26.39 5.12
C VAL A 263 -6.25 25.81 5.65
N THR A 264 -6.06 25.82 6.97
CA THR A 264 -4.88 25.25 7.63
C THR A 264 -5.26 24.08 8.53
N LEU A 265 -4.54 22.96 8.43
CA LEU A 265 -4.59 21.84 9.36
C LEU A 265 -3.20 21.68 9.98
N ARG A 266 -3.13 21.72 11.31
CA ARG A 266 -1.84 21.68 12.02
C ARG A 266 -1.90 20.86 13.32
N HIS A 267 -0.90 20.02 13.55
CA HIS A 267 -0.82 19.11 14.70
C HIS A 267 -2.03 18.17 14.83
N VAL A 268 -2.70 17.86 13.72
CA VAL A 268 -3.89 16.99 13.72
C VAL A 268 -3.50 15.55 13.36
N THR A 269 -4.25 14.58 13.88
CA THR A 269 -4.20 13.20 13.40
C THR A 269 -5.49 12.85 12.66
N LEU A 270 -5.38 12.39 11.42
CA LEU A 270 -6.49 11.85 10.63
C LEU A 270 -6.26 10.35 10.43
N GLU A 271 -7.23 9.51 10.81
CA GLU A 271 -7.04 8.06 10.71
C GLU A 271 -8.31 7.24 10.44
N MET A 272 -8.11 6.03 9.89
CA MET A 272 -9.15 5.00 9.77
C MET A 272 -10.38 5.46 8.97
N PHE A 273 -10.15 6.19 7.88
CA PHE A 273 -11.19 6.59 6.94
C PHE A 273 -11.40 5.53 5.86
N ALA A 274 -12.66 5.28 5.51
CA ALA A 274 -13.10 4.30 4.52
C ALA A 274 -13.25 4.92 3.12
N ASN A 275 -12.34 5.82 2.73
CA ASN A 275 -12.34 6.44 1.40
C ASN A 275 -12.06 5.38 0.33
N PRO A 276 -12.84 5.32 -0.78
CA PRO A 276 -12.51 4.47 -1.92
C PRO A 276 -11.15 4.81 -2.54
N ALA A 277 -10.63 3.92 -3.39
CA ALA A 277 -9.42 4.20 -4.16
C ALA A 277 -9.53 5.53 -4.93
N GLN A 278 -8.41 6.22 -5.13
CA GLN A 278 -8.28 7.54 -5.77
C GLN A 278 -8.99 8.70 -5.05
N VAL A 279 -9.71 8.44 -3.96
CA VAL A 279 -10.33 9.47 -3.10
C VAL A 279 -9.43 9.72 -1.89
N GLY A 280 -9.26 10.97 -1.49
CA GLY A 280 -8.48 11.37 -0.31
C GLY A 280 -9.31 11.35 0.96
N ALA A 281 -8.75 10.87 2.08
CA ALA A 281 -9.34 11.12 3.39
C ALA A 281 -9.35 12.62 3.71
N LEU A 282 -8.30 13.33 3.29
CA LEU A 282 -8.31 14.77 3.07
C LEU A 282 -8.45 15.00 1.55
N ALA A 283 -9.66 15.38 1.11
CA ALA A 283 -9.99 15.58 -0.30
C ALA A 283 -9.73 17.04 -0.72
N GLY A 284 -8.51 17.33 -1.18
CA GLY A 284 -8.04 18.66 -1.55
C GLY A 284 -8.24 19.05 -3.02
N GLU A 285 -8.76 18.18 -3.90
CA GLU A 285 -8.78 18.38 -5.35
C GLU A 285 -9.47 19.66 -5.82
N GLN A 286 -10.47 20.12 -5.05
CA GLN A 286 -11.25 21.32 -5.37
C GLN A 286 -10.83 22.53 -4.53
N THR A 287 -9.73 22.41 -3.79
CA THR A 287 -9.26 23.43 -2.85
C THR A 287 -8.16 24.30 -3.46
N ILE A 288 -7.97 25.48 -2.88
CA ILE A 288 -6.90 26.41 -3.24
C ILE A 288 -6.14 26.81 -1.98
N ALA A 289 -4.81 26.77 -2.03
CA ALA A 289 -3.94 27.30 -0.98
C ALA A 289 -4.17 26.70 0.42
N TRP A 290 -4.54 25.42 0.49
CA TRP A 290 -4.60 24.72 1.79
C TRP A 290 -3.18 24.45 2.31
N THR A 291 -3.01 24.48 3.62
CA THR A 291 -1.77 24.06 4.29
C THR A 291 -2.07 22.92 5.25
N VAL A 292 -1.36 21.81 5.09
CA VAL A 292 -1.38 20.68 6.02
C VAL A 292 0.02 20.52 6.56
N GLU A 293 0.22 20.81 7.84
CA GLU A 293 1.55 20.81 8.42
C GLU A 293 1.65 20.17 9.80
N ASP A 294 2.84 19.63 10.10
CA ASP A 294 3.18 19.07 11.41
C ASP A 294 2.12 18.05 11.91
N SER A 295 1.51 17.29 11.00
CA SER A 295 0.33 16.45 11.25
C SER A 295 0.58 14.98 10.90
N VAL A 296 -0.32 14.10 11.33
CA VAL A 296 -0.30 12.67 11.03
C VAL A 296 -1.54 12.32 10.21
N VAL A 297 -1.36 11.74 9.03
CA VAL A 297 -2.44 11.13 8.25
C VAL A 297 -2.09 9.67 8.08
N ARG A 298 -2.92 8.75 8.57
CA ARG A 298 -2.57 7.33 8.57
C ARG A 298 -3.73 6.38 8.48
N LEU A 299 -3.45 5.14 8.08
CA LEU A 299 -4.42 4.03 8.20
C LEU A 299 -5.77 4.30 7.53
N THR A 300 -5.80 5.12 6.47
CA THR A 300 -7.01 5.29 5.65
C THR A 300 -6.98 4.29 4.49
N HIS A 301 -8.12 4.00 3.88
CA HIS A 301 -8.20 2.97 2.86
C HIS A 301 -7.65 3.41 1.51
N GLY A 302 -8.18 4.48 0.92
CA GLY A 302 -7.72 5.00 -0.37
C GLY A 302 -6.45 5.85 -0.25
N VAL A 303 -6.51 7.08 -0.77
CA VAL A 303 -5.42 8.06 -0.68
C VAL A 303 -5.47 8.77 0.68
N GLY A 304 -4.33 9.08 1.28
CA GLY A 304 -4.27 9.91 2.48
C GLY A 304 -4.69 11.33 2.22
N ILE A 305 -3.86 12.03 1.46
CA ILE A 305 -4.06 13.42 1.07
C ILE A 305 -4.19 13.49 -0.45
N ARG A 306 -5.31 14.03 -0.92
CA ARG A 306 -5.42 14.50 -2.31
C ARG A 306 -5.06 15.99 -2.36
N ILE A 307 -4.09 16.36 -3.18
CA ILE A 307 -3.64 17.76 -3.30
C ILE A 307 -4.64 18.62 -4.09
N GLY A 308 -4.60 19.92 -3.82
CA GLY A 308 -5.24 20.98 -4.59
C GLY A 308 -4.23 22.01 -5.10
N THR A 309 -4.69 22.99 -5.88
CA THR A 309 -3.83 24.06 -6.41
C THR A 309 -3.27 24.92 -5.28
N GLN A 310 -2.00 25.30 -5.35
CA GLN A 310 -1.27 26.09 -4.33
C GLN A 310 -1.21 25.42 -2.95
N MET A 311 -1.52 24.13 -2.85
CA MET A 311 -1.52 23.42 -1.58
C MET A 311 -0.09 23.17 -1.08
N HIS A 312 0.09 23.32 0.23
CA HIS A 312 1.33 23.01 0.93
C HIS A 312 1.13 21.81 1.86
N VAL A 313 1.91 20.75 1.67
CA VAL A 313 1.94 19.55 2.51
C VAL A 313 3.32 19.47 3.16
N LEU A 314 3.42 19.88 4.42
CA LEU A 314 4.69 20.21 5.08
C LEU A 314 4.92 19.40 6.36
N ARG A 315 6.06 18.70 6.49
CA ARG A 315 6.51 18.12 7.77
C ARG A 315 5.48 17.17 8.43
N ASN A 316 4.74 16.42 7.62
CA ASN A 316 3.75 15.47 8.09
C ASN A 316 4.32 14.04 8.12
N ILE A 317 3.66 13.16 8.86
CA ILE A 317 3.76 11.71 8.66
C ILE A 317 2.53 11.23 7.91
N ILE A 318 2.76 10.60 6.77
CA ILE A 318 1.73 10.14 5.84
C ILE A 318 1.98 8.66 5.58
N SER A 319 1.38 7.78 6.39
CA SER A 319 1.75 6.38 6.42
C SER A 319 0.62 5.35 6.58
N GLY A 320 0.88 4.13 6.08
CA GLY A 320 -0.03 3.00 6.31
C GLY A 320 -1.35 3.10 5.55
N HIS A 321 -1.41 3.85 4.46
CA HIS A 321 -2.60 3.98 3.64
C HIS A 321 -2.86 2.71 2.84
N GLY A 322 -4.12 2.39 2.58
CA GLY A 322 -4.47 1.19 1.83
C GLY A 322 -4.04 1.29 0.37
N GLN A 323 -3.98 2.50 -0.24
CA GLN A 323 -3.53 2.74 -1.62
C GLN A 323 -2.30 3.66 -1.75
N LEU A 324 -2.46 4.98 -1.55
CA LEU A 324 -1.43 6.00 -1.75
C LEU A 324 -1.31 6.88 -0.51
N GLY A 325 -0.11 7.35 -0.20
CA GLY A 325 0.07 8.39 0.82
C GLY A 325 -0.48 9.73 0.32
N ILE A 326 0.05 10.21 -0.80
CA ILE A 326 -0.36 11.47 -1.43
C ILE A 326 -0.69 11.24 -2.91
N GLY A 327 -1.76 11.84 -3.41
CA GLY A 327 -1.96 11.95 -4.85
C GLY A 327 -2.72 13.20 -5.22
N GLY A 328 -3.03 13.42 -6.48
CA GLY A 328 -3.86 14.58 -6.86
C GLY A 328 -3.48 15.26 -8.15
N ILE A 329 -4.21 16.34 -8.39
CA ILE A 329 -4.04 17.29 -9.50
C ILE A 329 -3.93 18.68 -8.87
N GLY A 330 -3.04 19.52 -9.38
CA GLY A 330 -2.92 20.89 -8.90
C GLY A 330 -1.69 21.60 -9.48
N ASN A 331 -1.74 22.93 -9.46
CA ASN A 331 -0.60 23.76 -9.86
C ASN A 331 0.05 24.41 -8.64
N ASP A 332 1.33 24.74 -8.73
CA ASP A 332 2.07 25.46 -7.68
C ASP A 332 2.04 24.75 -6.31
N VAL A 333 2.10 23.42 -6.33
CA VAL A 333 2.00 22.59 -5.13
C VAL A 333 3.37 22.35 -4.52
N LEU A 334 3.46 22.45 -3.18
CA LEU A 334 4.66 22.16 -2.41
C LEU A 334 4.45 20.95 -1.50
N VAL A 335 5.24 19.90 -1.69
CA VAL A 335 5.32 18.73 -0.81
C VAL A 335 6.72 18.71 -0.21
N GLU A 336 6.84 19.11 1.06
CA GLU A 336 8.13 19.31 1.71
C GLU A 336 8.27 18.68 3.09
N GLY A 337 9.41 18.02 3.32
CA GLY A 337 9.81 17.62 4.68
C GLY A 337 8.95 16.51 5.29
N ASN A 338 8.13 15.81 4.50
CA ASN A 338 7.24 14.77 4.98
C ASN A 338 7.95 13.42 5.09
N GLU A 339 7.49 12.59 6.01
CA GLU A 339 7.70 11.14 5.97
C GLU A 339 6.52 10.48 5.25
N ILE A 340 6.79 9.80 4.14
CA ILE A 340 5.77 9.14 3.29
C ILE A 340 6.10 7.66 3.22
N ALA A 341 5.42 6.87 4.06
CA ALA A 341 5.89 5.54 4.37
C ALA A 341 4.81 4.46 4.37
N THR A 342 5.23 3.23 4.07
CA THR A 342 4.42 2.03 4.35
C THR A 342 3.02 2.06 3.69
N ASN A 343 2.86 2.75 2.56
CA ASN A 343 1.59 2.85 1.87
C ASN A 343 1.32 1.64 0.95
N ASN A 344 0.09 1.54 0.46
CA ASN A 344 -0.48 0.39 -0.26
C ASN A 344 -0.72 -0.87 0.59
N GLN A 345 -1.24 -0.71 1.81
CA GLN A 345 -1.50 -1.81 2.75
C GLN A 345 -2.75 -2.64 2.44
N ALA A 346 -3.67 -2.15 1.59
CA ALA A 346 -4.85 -2.89 1.16
C ALA A 346 -4.54 -3.83 -0.03
N GLY A 347 -3.38 -3.65 -0.68
CA GLY A 347 -2.90 -4.52 -1.75
C GLY A 347 -3.46 -4.18 -3.13
N PHE A 348 -3.59 -2.89 -3.45
CA PHE A 348 -3.82 -2.45 -4.81
C PHE A 348 -2.65 -2.82 -5.71
N ASN A 349 -2.93 -3.11 -6.98
CA ASN A 349 -1.91 -3.38 -7.98
C ASN A 349 -1.10 -2.10 -8.24
N PRO A 350 0.22 -2.06 -7.96
CA PRO A 350 1.02 -0.86 -8.22
C PRO A 350 1.22 -0.57 -9.71
N GLY A 351 0.89 -1.51 -10.61
CA GLY A 351 0.83 -1.25 -12.04
C GLY A 351 -0.42 -0.48 -12.47
N TRP A 352 -1.47 -0.46 -11.64
CA TRP A 352 -2.64 0.39 -11.83
C TRP A 352 -2.39 1.76 -11.19
N GLU A 353 -2.33 1.81 -9.85
CA GLU A 353 -1.99 3.01 -9.08
C GLU A 353 -1.92 2.68 -7.58
N ALA A 354 -0.70 2.59 -7.02
CA ALA A 354 -0.47 2.47 -5.59
C ALA A 354 0.99 2.76 -5.23
N GLY A 355 1.30 3.19 -4.01
CA GLY A 355 2.67 3.54 -3.60
C GLY A 355 2.75 4.71 -2.62
N GLY A 356 3.89 5.39 -2.59
CA GLY A 356 4.10 6.56 -1.74
C GLY A 356 3.30 7.75 -2.23
N THR A 357 3.57 8.20 -3.45
CA THR A 357 2.81 9.25 -4.12
C THR A 357 2.39 8.88 -5.53
N LYS A 358 1.38 9.58 -6.07
CA LYS A 358 1.13 9.69 -7.52
C LYS A 358 0.46 11.02 -7.87
N PHE A 359 1.16 11.86 -8.61
CA PHE A 359 0.64 13.15 -9.08
C PHE A 359 0.31 13.09 -10.56
N VAL A 360 -0.82 13.68 -10.94
CA VAL A 360 -1.22 13.76 -12.34
C VAL A 360 -1.58 15.19 -12.72
N ARG A 361 -1.23 15.59 -13.94
CA ARG A 361 -1.59 16.87 -14.56
C ARG A 361 -1.24 18.08 -13.68
N THR A 362 -0.05 18.06 -13.07
CA THR A 362 0.47 19.18 -12.28
C THR A 362 1.28 20.16 -13.11
N ASP A 363 1.30 21.43 -12.71
CA ASP A 363 2.24 22.44 -13.22
C ASP A 363 2.99 23.12 -12.07
N ARG A 364 4.33 23.15 -12.12
CA ARG A 364 5.19 23.68 -11.05
C ARG A 364 5.03 22.96 -9.71
N LEU A 365 4.94 21.62 -9.76
CA LEU A 365 5.00 20.76 -8.57
C LEU A 365 6.43 20.75 -8.00
N VAL A 366 6.57 21.03 -6.70
CA VAL A 366 7.82 20.89 -5.97
C VAL A 366 7.68 19.79 -4.92
N VAL A 367 8.50 18.75 -5.05
CA VAL A 367 8.63 17.66 -4.08
C VAL A 367 10.05 17.69 -3.53
N ARG A 368 10.21 18.15 -2.28
CA ARG A 368 11.55 18.36 -1.73
C ARG A 368 11.76 17.92 -0.29
N ASN A 369 12.96 17.46 0.03
CA ASN A 369 13.37 17.11 1.39
C ASN A 369 12.44 16.10 2.10
N ASN A 370 11.72 15.26 1.34
CA ASN A 370 10.87 14.21 1.92
C ASN A 370 11.67 12.93 2.17
N TRP A 371 11.27 12.16 3.18
CA TRP A 371 11.72 10.78 3.39
C TRP A 371 10.62 9.82 2.93
N VAL A 372 10.86 9.09 1.86
CA VAL A 372 9.84 8.30 1.16
C VAL A 372 10.27 6.85 1.14
N HIS A 373 9.65 6.00 1.96
CA HIS A 373 10.20 4.67 2.17
C HIS A 373 9.20 3.54 2.39
N HIS A 374 9.64 2.35 2.01
CA HIS A 374 8.93 1.11 2.30
C HIS A 374 7.46 1.09 1.84
N ASN A 375 7.15 1.84 0.79
CA ASN A 375 5.84 1.80 0.15
C ASN A 375 5.75 0.54 -0.72
N LEU A 376 4.58 -0.12 -0.71
CA LEU A 376 4.33 -1.29 -1.56
C LEU A 376 3.97 -0.84 -2.99
N GLY A 377 4.85 -0.07 -3.63
CA GLY A 377 4.72 0.52 -4.95
C GLY A 377 5.93 1.43 -5.23
N PRO A 378 5.83 2.35 -6.22
CA PRO A 378 6.81 3.41 -6.38
C PRO A 378 6.85 4.34 -5.16
N GLY A 379 8.00 4.96 -4.91
CA GLY A 379 8.16 5.98 -3.88
C GLY A 379 7.51 7.30 -4.30
N LEU A 380 8.19 8.04 -5.18
CA LEU A 380 7.72 9.29 -5.75
C LEU A 380 7.31 9.09 -7.20
N TRP A 381 6.05 9.39 -7.55
CA TRP A 381 5.52 9.16 -8.89
C TRP A 381 4.78 10.37 -9.43
N THR A 382 5.10 10.78 -10.67
CA THR A 382 4.25 11.62 -11.51
C THR A 382 3.86 10.84 -12.75
N ASP A 383 2.59 10.92 -13.11
CA ASP A 383 2.00 10.26 -14.27
C ASP A 383 1.07 11.23 -15.00
N ILE A 384 1.04 11.20 -16.33
CA ILE A 384 0.15 12.01 -17.20
C ILE A 384 0.35 13.53 -17.02
N GLU A 385 1.02 14.15 -18.00
CA GLU A 385 1.05 15.61 -18.20
C GLU A 385 1.55 16.44 -17.00
N ASN A 386 2.55 15.98 -16.26
CA ASN A 386 3.20 16.81 -15.24
C ASN A 386 4.27 17.70 -15.88
N ILE A 387 4.19 19.01 -15.63
CA ILE A 387 5.02 20.03 -16.29
C ILE A 387 5.79 20.83 -15.24
N ARG A 388 7.09 21.02 -15.47
CA ARG A 388 8.00 21.79 -14.60
C ARG A 388 8.03 21.24 -13.17
N THR A 389 8.12 19.91 -13.04
CA THR A 389 8.24 19.24 -11.74
C THR A 389 9.68 19.35 -11.20
N LEU A 390 9.83 19.66 -9.92
CA LEU A 390 11.12 19.63 -9.21
C LEU A 390 11.10 18.53 -8.15
N TYR A 391 12.01 17.57 -8.26
CA TYR A 391 12.35 16.61 -7.21
C TYR A 391 13.72 16.98 -6.62
N GLU A 392 13.75 17.48 -5.38
CA GLU A 392 14.97 18.01 -4.78
C GLU A 392 15.24 17.49 -3.37
N GLY A 393 16.45 16.98 -3.11
CA GLY A 393 16.87 16.67 -1.74
C GLY A 393 16.07 15.57 -1.03
N ASN A 394 15.26 14.80 -1.75
CA ASN A 394 14.47 13.72 -1.16
C ASN A 394 15.35 12.50 -0.87
N THR A 395 15.01 11.76 0.18
CA THR A 395 15.53 10.41 0.40
C THR A 395 14.42 9.41 0.06
N SER A 396 14.56 8.70 -1.07
CA SER A 396 13.62 7.66 -1.50
C SER A 396 14.27 6.28 -1.36
N GLU A 397 13.79 5.45 -0.45
CA GLU A 397 14.45 4.18 -0.13
C GLU A 397 13.54 3.01 0.21
N ASP A 398 14.01 1.80 -0.07
CA ASP A 398 13.34 0.55 0.31
C ASP A 398 11.89 0.43 -0.21
N ASN A 399 11.52 1.18 -1.26
CA ASN A 399 10.22 1.05 -1.91
C ASN A 399 10.18 -0.20 -2.78
N LEU A 400 9.02 -0.86 -2.82
CA LEU A 400 8.85 -2.13 -3.53
C LEU A 400 9.13 -1.99 -5.03
N ARG A 401 8.84 -0.82 -5.61
CA ARG A 401 9.15 -0.48 -7.01
C ARG A 401 10.07 0.75 -7.07
N MET A 402 10.00 1.52 -8.16
CA MET A 402 10.91 2.63 -8.44
C MET A 402 11.01 3.64 -7.29
N GLY A 403 12.20 4.19 -7.07
CA GLY A 403 12.39 5.23 -6.06
C GLY A 403 11.76 6.56 -6.48
N ILE A 404 12.09 7.03 -7.68
CA ILE A 404 11.48 8.18 -8.36
C ILE A 404 11.04 7.71 -9.74
N PHE A 405 9.79 7.96 -10.09
CA PHE A 405 9.17 7.56 -11.34
C PHE A 405 8.48 8.74 -12.02
N HIS A 406 9.03 9.18 -13.14
CA HIS A 406 8.51 10.27 -13.94
C HIS A 406 7.95 9.71 -15.26
N GLU A 407 6.64 9.51 -15.31
CA GLU A 407 5.92 8.75 -16.33
C GLU A 407 5.04 9.67 -17.20
N ILE A 408 5.07 9.47 -18.53
CA ILE A 408 4.23 10.15 -19.55
C ILE A 408 3.93 11.61 -19.21
N SER A 409 5.00 12.34 -18.89
CA SER A 409 5.00 13.71 -18.41
C SER A 409 5.96 14.55 -19.27
N TYR A 410 6.39 15.72 -18.79
CA TYR A 410 7.22 16.67 -19.55
C TYR A 410 8.40 17.19 -18.71
N ASP A 411 8.63 18.51 -18.70
CA ASP A 411 9.79 19.13 -18.08
C ASP A 411 9.92 18.75 -16.59
N ALA A 412 11.08 18.21 -16.20
CA ALA A 412 11.38 17.93 -14.80
C ALA A 412 12.86 18.15 -14.47
N VAL A 413 13.12 18.52 -13.22
CA VAL A 413 14.47 18.55 -12.64
C VAL A 413 14.49 17.60 -11.46
N ILE A 414 15.38 16.60 -11.52
CA ILE A 414 15.59 15.60 -10.47
C ILE A 414 17.01 15.81 -9.94
N ARG A 415 17.16 16.47 -8.79
CA ARG A 415 18.48 16.84 -8.28
C ARG A 415 18.70 16.65 -6.79
N GLY A 416 19.93 16.31 -6.42
CA GLY A 416 20.35 16.23 -5.02
C GLY A 416 19.61 15.16 -4.18
N ASN A 417 18.92 14.21 -4.80
CA ASN A 417 18.18 13.17 -4.10
C ASN A 417 19.10 12.01 -3.70
N VAL A 418 18.78 11.34 -2.60
CA VAL A 418 19.34 10.03 -2.22
C VAL A 418 18.30 8.97 -2.58
N VAL A 419 18.63 8.09 -3.53
CA VAL A 419 17.72 7.07 -4.03
C VAL A 419 18.37 5.71 -3.90
N ARG A 420 17.91 4.89 -2.94
CA ARG A 420 18.61 3.64 -2.62
C ARG A 420 17.73 2.46 -2.25
N ARG A 421 18.16 1.25 -2.59
CA ARG A 421 17.49 -0.02 -2.23
C ARG A 421 16.03 -0.16 -2.71
N ASN A 422 15.64 0.56 -3.76
CA ASN A 422 14.30 0.47 -4.36
C ASN A 422 14.24 -0.62 -5.46
N GLY A 423 13.02 -1.04 -5.82
CA GLY A 423 12.77 -1.71 -7.10
C GLY A 423 12.74 -3.24 -7.11
N PHE A 424 13.04 -3.91 -6.00
CA PHE A 424 13.20 -5.37 -5.98
C PHE A 424 11.88 -6.17 -6.08
N GLY A 425 10.73 -5.52 -5.98
CA GLY A 425 9.41 -6.15 -6.07
C GLY A 425 8.87 -6.34 -7.49
N PHE A 426 9.49 -5.73 -8.50
CA PHE A 426 9.09 -5.88 -9.91
C PHE A 426 10.26 -5.62 -10.87
N LEU A 427 10.95 -6.69 -11.25
CA LEU A 427 12.18 -6.66 -12.06
C LEU A 427 12.03 -6.75 -13.60
N PRO A 428 10.87 -7.05 -14.21
CA PRO A 428 10.77 -6.99 -15.67
C PRO A 428 11.14 -5.60 -16.20
N TRP A 429 11.85 -5.53 -17.34
CA TRP A 429 12.08 -4.31 -18.14
C TRP A 429 12.41 -3.04 -17.33
N LEU A 430 13.49 -3.03 -16.54
CA LEU A 430 14.00 -1.83 -15.87
C LEU A 430 12.99 -1.13 -14.93
N TRP A 431 11.85 -1.75 -14.64
CA TRP A 431 10.85 -1.26 -13.68
C TRP A 431 11.33 -1.37 -12.22
N GLY A 432 12.59 -1.79 -11.99
CA GLY A 432 13.27 -1.77 -10.71
C GLY A 432 14.18 -0.56 -10.51
N ALA A 433 14.15 0.44 -11.41
CA ALA A 433 15.08 1.56 -11.36
C ALA A 433 14.97 2.43 -10.10
N GLY A 434 16.11 2.92 -9.63
CA GLY A 434 16.14 3.98 -8.64
C GLY A 434 15.41 5.21 -9.15
N ILE A 435 15.82 5.71 -10.32
CA ILE A 435 15.16 6.83 -11.02
C ILE A 435 14.76 6.34 -12.40
N LEU A 436 13.46 6.37 -12.71
CA LEU A 436 12.91 5.99 -14.01
C LEU A 436 12.24 7.19 -14.67
N VAL A 437 12.69 7.53 -15.89
CA VAL A 437 12.04 8.50 -16.77
C VAL A 437 11.39 7.74 -17.93
N ALA A 438 10.07 7.53 -17.85
CA ALA A 438 9.33 6.82 -18.88
C ALA A 438 8.57 7.82 -19.76
N ALA A 439 8.91 7.84 -21.05
CA ALA A 439 8.18 8.60 -22.07
C ALA A 439 7.97 10.09 -21.73
N SER A 440 9.00 10.74 -21.16
CA SER A 440 8.94 12.14 -20.75
C SER A 440 10.15 12.92 -21.31
N PRO A 441 9.94 13.99 -22.12
CA PRO A 441 11.03 14.81 -22.65
C PRO A 441 11.52 15.85 -21.62
N ASN A 442 12.67 16.48 -21.91
CA ASN A 442 13.20 17.63 -21.17
C ASN A 442 13.43 17.41 -19.66
N VAL A 443 13.94 16.24 -19.29
CA VAL A 443 14.28 15.92 -17.90
C VAL A 443 15.77 16.15 -17.63
N GLU A 444 16.08 16.97 -16.63
CA GLU A 444 17.45 17.14 -16.10
C GLU A 444 17.64 16.28 -14.84
N ILE A 445 18.68 15.45 -14.81
CA ILE A 445 19.03 14.61 -13.66
C ILE A 445 20.45 14.94 -13.21
N THR A 446 20.62 15.59 -12.06
CA THR A 446 21.94 16.10 -11.61
C THR A 446 22.19 15.92 -10.10
N GLY A 447 23.41 15.52 -9.72
CA GLY A 447 23.82 15.50 -8.30
C GLY A 447 23.05 14.52 -7.39
N ASN A 448 22.38 13.50 -7.94
CA ASN A 448 21.70 12.47 -7.14
C ASN A 448 22.69 11.37 -6.71
N THR A 449 22.49 10.82 -5.51
CA THR A 449 23.15 9.59 -5.07
C THR A 449 22.22 8.42 -5.34
N VAL A 450 22.62 7.48 -6.21
CA VAL A 450 21.82 6.31 -6.59
C VAL A 450 22.56 5.05 -6.21
N GLU A 451 22.07 4.30 -5.22
CA GLU A 451 22.82 3.21 -4.59
C GLU A 451 21.95 1.96 -4.33
N GLY A 452 22.40 0.78 -4.74
CA GLY A 452 21.79 -0.49 -4.33
C GLY A 452 20.33 -0.68 -4.74
N ASN A 453 19.81 0.09 -5.70
CA ASN A 453 18.51 -0.17 -6.32
C ASN A 453 18.60 -1.38 -7.27
N ALA A 454 17.47 -1.96 -7.64
CA ALA A 454 17.44 -3.09 -8.57
C ALA A 454 17.98 -2.72 -9.96
N ASP A 455 17.62 -1.53 -10.46
CA ASP A 455 18.25 -0.90 -11.63
C ASP A 455 18.70 0.54 -11.31
N GLY A 456 19.53 1.13 -12.17
CA GLY A 456 20.15 2.45 -11.96
C GLY A 456 19.22 3.64 -12.27
N ILE A 457 19.69 4.51 -13.16
CA ILE A 457 18.91 5.59 -13.78
C ILE A 457 18.55 5.12 -15.18
N VAL A 458 17.27 5.16 -15.54
CA VAL A 458 16.74 4.59 -16.78
C VAL A 458 15.86 5.60 -17.51
#